data_AF-A0A2M7NEC4-F1
#
_entry.id   AF-A0A2M7NEC4-F1
#
_cell.length_a   1.000
_cell.length_b   1.000
_cell.length_c   1.000
_cell.angle_alpha   90.00
_cell.angle_beta   90.00
_cell.angle_gamma   90.00
#
_symmetry.space_group_name_H-M   'P 1'
#
loop_
_entity.id
_entity.type
_entity.pdbx_description
1 polymer ?
#
loop_
_entity_poly.entity_id
_entity_poly.type
_entity_poly.pdbx_seq_one_letter_code
_entity_poly.pdbx_strand_id
1 'polypeptide(L)'
;MNPRYLLLYVPVFLAYLLQSSNPSLSYWIAWGGSLWIYLITFTGGIKQLPDDRPVLNQVFRPFFLVHLIFSGYMAVTSVFFYLDAMGYLYLDKVKAEESYIYISTIAYCQFLYCLGHAAYIHGLLLFLEYKPPKYIIQVSSQTSISKILFFSTLFFFVGSIVFRFLPGGAQFLIQFQLSTAVFAVFSFGYALLENKKKYIFITGLLFFYGEFQALTSGWKEFTVLPTLLLGAILWTRHKKIILIASPFMLFLFLFIVPYYTGIVRGLSWGKSVEGTQAAAIALNKVRNEDVKDILEDNWLFLTYRLSEIKMFMVYVDRVPTEIPYMTKDILLQSLESIPPRILYPDKPVPEEIIMERVYKIGAVGKGTEVSAKPAFIADSYIMGGNIGVFCALFLLGVLITFLSKKAESLFGGYAIGSGCIFLGLFYILIRGNAFEYVANSVFWSTVTMYLLFYVAKRFNVLVKNPYYE
;
A
#
# COMPACT_ATOMS: atom_id res chain seq x y z
N MET A 1 -17.37 -22.56 -11.05
CA MET A 1 -16.57 -21.86 -10.03
C MET A 1 -16.28 -22.83 -8.90
N ASN A 2 -15.06 -22.91 -8.39
CA ASN A 2 -14.72 -23.84 -7.29
C ASN A 2 -15.53 -23.44 -6.03
N PRO A 3 -16.34 -24.33 -5.43
CA PRO A 3 -17.18 -23.98 -4.28
C PRO A 3 -16.39 -23.53 -3.05
N ARG A 4 -15.09 -23.86 -2.98
CA ARG A 4 -14.21 -23.43 -1.89
C ARG A 4 -14.06 -21.90 -1.77
N TYR A 5 -14.35 -21.14 -2.82
CA TYR A 5 -14.37 -19.68 -2.75
C TYR A 5 -15.44 -19.15 -1.77
N LEU A 6 -16.50 -19.93 -1.50
CA LEU A 6 -17.50 -19.57 -0.49
C LEU A 6 -16.90 -19.48 0.92
N LEU A 7 -15.80 -20.17 1.20
CA LEU A 7 -15.12 -20.12 2.50
C LEU A 7 -14.56 -18.73 2.83
N LEU A 8 -14.32 -17.88 1.83
CA LEU A 8 -13.93 -16.48 2.02
C LEU A 8 -15.05 -15.65 2.65
N TYR A 9 -16.31 -16.02 2.38
CA TYR A 9 -17.48 -15.22 2.72
C TYR A 9 -18.23 -15.74 3.97
N VAL A 10 -17.80 -16.88 4.54
CA VAL A 10 -18.33 -17.39 5.82
C VAL A 10 -18.29 -16.34 6.93
N PRO A 11 -17.13 -15.70 7.25
CA PRO A 11 -17.11 -14.69 8.31
C PRO A 11 -17.96 -13.45 7.96
N VAL A 12 -18.02 -13.09 6.68
CA VAL A 12 -18.85 -11.97 6.19
C VAL A 12 -20.33 -12.24 6.48
N PHE A 13 -20.81 -13.44 6.16
CA PHE A 13 -22.18 -13.84 6.40
C PHE A 13 -22.52 -13.89 7.89
N LEU A 14 -21.64 -14.47 8.71
CA LEU A 14 -21.83 -14.54 10.16
C LEU A 14 -21.87 -13.15 10.81
N ALA A 15 -20.95 -12.25 10.43
CA ALA A 15 -20.95 -10.87 10.93
C ALA A 15 -22.24 -10.14 10.53
N TYR A 16 -22.68 -10.28 9.27
CA TYR A 16 -23.92 -9.65 8.79
C TYR A 16 -25.15 -10.08 9.61
N LEU A 17 -25.29 -11.37 9.91
CA LEU A 17 -26.42 -11.88 10.71
C LEU A 17 -26.46 -11.34 12.15
N LEU A 18 -25.29 -11.03 12.72
CA LEU A 18 -25.15 -10.58 14.10
C LEU A 18 -25.13 -9.05 14.23
N GLN A 19 -25.09 -8.32 13.11
CA GLN A 19 -24.88 -6.89 13.09
C GLN A 19 -25.95 -6.11 13.89
N SER A 20 -27.21 -6.51 13.80
CA SER A 20 -28.32 -5.85 14.51
C SER A 20 -28.53 -6.35 15.95
N SER A 21 -28.16 -7.60 16.24
CA SER A 21 -28.43 -8.23 17.53
C SER A 21 -27.28 -8.08 18.51
N ASN A 22 -26.03 -8.16 18.04
CA ASN A 22 -24.83 -8.03 18.86
C ASN A 22 -23.67 -7.40 18.04
N PRO A 23 -23.59 -6.06 17.98
CA PRO A 23 -22.56 -5.36 17.22
C PRO A 23 -21.13 -5.72 17.62
N SER A 24 -20.87 -5.90 18.92
CA SER A 24 -19.55 -6.29 19.42
C SER A 24 -19.12 -7.66 18.91
N LEU A 25 -20.02 -8.64 18.94
CA LEU A 25 -19.73 -9.97 18.38
C LEU A 25 -19.58 -9.93 16.87
N SER A 26 -20.43 -9.17 16.17
CA SER A 26 -20.30 -8.91 14.72
C SER A 26 -18.93 -8.33 14.38
N TYR A 27 -18.47 -7.32 15.15
CA TYR A 27 -17.15 -6.73 14.99
C TYR A 27 -16.04 -7.78 15.11
N TRP A 28 -16.03 -8.58 16.17
CA TRP A 28 -15.00 -9.60 16.39
C TRP A 28 -15.00 -10.70 15.33
N ILE A 29 -16.18 -11.09 14.83
CA ILE A 29 -16.29 -12.05 13.72
C ILE A 29 -15.75 -11.45 12.43
N ALA A 30 -16.05 -10.20 12.11
CA ALA A 30 -15.52 -9.54 10.91
C ALA A 30 -14.00 -9.29 11.00
N TRP A 31 -13.51 -8.86 12.17
CA TRP A 31 -12.09 -8.66 12.44
C TRP A 31 -11.32 -9.99 12.38
N GLY A 32 -11.74 -11.00 13.14
CA GLY A 32 -11.17 -12.35 13.09
C GLY A 32 -11.37 -13.03 11.74
N GLY A 33 -12.43 -12.68 11.03
CA GLY A 33 -12.73 -13.11 9.66
C GLY A 33 -11.66 -12.72 8.65
N SER A 34 -11.05 -11.55 8.82
CA SER A 34 -9.95 -11.12 7.95
C SER A 34 -8.67 -11.93 8.20
N LEU A 35 -8.42 -12.33 9.45
CA LEU A 35 -7.36 -13.28 9.80
C LEU A 35 -7.66 -14.68 9.23
N TRP A 36 -8.91 -15.13 9.34
CA TRP A 36 -9.37 -16.39 8.73
C TRP A 36 -9.13 -16.41 7.21
N ILE A 37 -9.55 -15.36 6.51
CA ILE A 37 -9.33 -15.19 5.06
C ILE A 37 -7.84 -15.29 4.75
N TYR A 38 -6.99 -14.61 5.52
CA TYR A 38 -5.54 -14.70 5.36
C TYR A 38 -5.00 -16.13 5.54
N LEU A 39 -5.41 -16.82 6.61
CA LEU A 39 -4.94 -18.17 6.92
C LEU A 39 -5.37 -19.22 5.89
N ILE A 40 -6.64 -19.21 5.49
CA ILE A 40 -7.18 -20.21 4.56
C ILE A 40 -6.63 -20.07 3.14
N THR A 41 -6.23 -18.86 2.74
CA THR A 41 -5.63 -18.64 1.42
C THR A 41 -4.15 -19.02 1.41
N PHE A 42 -3.41 -18.67 2.46
CA PHE A 42 -1.98 -19.00 2.60
C PHE A 42 -1.70 -20.49 2.78
N THR A 43 -2.67 -21.23 3.31
CA THR A 43 -2.62 -22.70 3.38
C THR A 43 -2.94 -23.38 2.05
N GLY A 44 -3.33 -22.64 1.01
CA GLY A 44 -3.78 -23.20 -0.27
C GLY A 44 -5.14 -23.86 -0.21
N GLY A 45 -5.91 -23.64 0.86
CA GLY A 45 -7.22 -24.30 1.09
C GLY A 45 -8.25 -23.97 0.01
N ILE A 46 -8.24 -22.74 -0.51
CA ILE A 46 -9.17 -22.29 -1.56
C ILE A 46 -8.67 -22.61 -2.97
N LYS A 47 -7.44 -22.17 -3.26
CA LYS A 47 -6.74 -22.41 -4.52
C LYS A 47 -5.28 -22.70 -4.20
N GLN A 48 -4.72 -23.69 -4.90
CA GLN A 48 -3.32 -24.06 -4.73
C GLN A 48 -2.42 -22.84 -5.03
N LEU A 49 -1.46 -22.61 -4.14
CA LEU A 49 -0.47 -21.55 -4.33
C LEU A 49 0.51 -21.94 -5.45
N PRO A 50 1.11 -20.95 -6.13
CA PRO A 50 2.14 -21.24 -7.12
C PRO A 50 3.28 -22.04 -6.48
N ASP A 51 3.69 -23.12 -7.13
CA ASP A 51 4.71 -24.07 -6.65
C ASP A 51 6.06 -23.90 -7.37
N ASP A 52 6.17 -22.92 -8.26
CA ASP A 52 7.41 -22.59 -8.98
C ASP A 52 8.54 -22.14 -8.05
N ARG A 53 8.22 -21.72 -6.82
CA ARG A 53 9.17 -21.30 -5.79
C ARG A 53 8.64 -21.63 -4.38
N PRO A 54 9.51 -21.79 -3.38
CA PRO A 54 9.06 -21.85 -1.98
C PRO A 54 8.24 -20.61 -1.60
N VAL A 55 7.15 -20.79 -0.84
CA VAL A 55 6.21 -19.72 -0.43
C VAL A 55 6.94 -18.49 0.12
N LEU A 56 7.90 -18.69 1.01
CA LEU A 56 8.67 -17.60 1.63
C LEU A 56 9.59 -16.84 0.66
N ASN A 57 9.81 -17.36 -0.55
CA ASN A 57 10.58 -16.72 -1.60
C ASN A 57 9.68 -16.03 -2.64
N GLN A 58 8.37 -15.97 -2.40
CA GLN A 58 7.37 -15.34 -3.29
C GLN A 58 6.80 -14.03 -2.74
N VAL A 59 7.39 -13.47 -1.68
CA VAL A 59 6.90 -12.26 -0.97
C VAL A 59 6.50 -11.12 -1.91
N PHE A 60 7.23 -10.86 -3.00
CA PHE A 60 6.93 -9.76 -3.93
C PHE A 60 5.75 -9.98 -4.85
N ARG A 61 5.22 -11.21 -4.94
CA ARG A 61 3.96 -11.42 -5.66
C ARG A 61 2.86 -10.74 -4.88
N PRO A 62 1.91 -10.06 -5.56
CA PRO A 62 0.90 -9.28 -4.86
C PRO A 62 0.05 -10.09 -3.90
N PHE A 63 -0.15 -11.38 -4.21
CA PHE A 63 -0.83 -12.32 -3.32
C PHE A 63 -0.19 -12.40 -1.92
N PHE A 64 1.11 -12.16 -1.79
CA PHE A 64 1.79 -12.14 -0.49
C PHE A 64 1.89 -10.73 0.07
N LEU A 65 2.68 -9.86 -0.56
CA LEU A 65 2.95 -8.53 -0.02
C LEU A 65 1.72 -7.63 0.01
N VAL A 66 0.94 -7.58 -1.08
CA VAL A 66 -0.21 -6.69 -1.15
C VAL A 66 -1.37 -7.23 -0.32
N HIS A 67 -1.58 -8.56 -0.27
CA HIS A 67 -2.51 -9.15 0.69
C HIS A 67 -2.12 -8.79 2.12
N LEU A 68 -0.86 -8.99 2.52
CA LEU A 68 -0.39 -8.66 3.86
C LEU A 68 -0.61 -7.18 4.22
N ILE A 69 -0.25 -6.26 3.32
CA ILE A 69 -0.44 -4.82 3.54
C ILE A 69 -1.92 -4.48 3.61
N PHE A 70 -2.74 -5.02 2.70
CA PHE A 70 -4.19 -4.81 2.71
C PHE A 70 -4.81 -5.30 4.02
N SER A 71 -4.56 -6.56 4.42
CA SER A 71 -5.14 -7.12 5.64
C SER A 71 -4.62 -6.41 6.89
N GLY A 72 -3.31 -6.11 6.93
CA GLY A 72 -2.70 -5.43 8.05
C GLY A 72 -3.30 -4.03 8.24
N TYR A 73 -3.26 -3.21 7.19
CA TYR A 73 -3.63 -1.80 7.28
C TYR A 73 -5.14 -1.55 7.28
N MET A 74 -5.90 -2.30 6.48
CA MET A 74 -7.34 -2.04 6.32
C MET A 74 -8.20 -2.85 7.28
N ALA A 75 -7.76 -4.03 7.73
CA ALA A 75 -8.61 -4.93 8.50
C ALA A 75 -8.17 -5.15 9.95
N VAL A 76 -6.86 -5.26 10.21
CA VAL A 76 -6.36 -5.67 11.53
C VAL A 76 -6.19 -4.48 12.49
N THR A 77 -5.81 -3.30 11.99
CA THR A 77 -5.49 -2.12 12.82
C THR A 77 -6.71 -1.48 13.49
N SER A 78 -7.93 -1.78 13.04
CA SER A 78 -9.18 -1.27 13.63
C SER A 78 -9.39 -1.67 15.09
N VAL A 79 -8.72 -2.73 15.55
CA VAL A 79 -8.82 -3.20 16.94
C VAL A 79 -8.47 -2.13 17.96
N PHE A 80 -7.47 -1.28 17.69
CA PHE A 80 -7.10 -0.22 18.62
C PHE A 80 -8.22 0.80 18.77
N PHE A 81 -8.83 1.21 17.64
CA PHE A 81 -9.96 2.13 17.66
C PHE A 81 -11.19 1.54 18.35
N TYR A 82 -11.49 0.27 18.09
CA TYR A 82 -12.58 -0.43 18.77
C TYR A 82 -12.34 -0.53 20.28
N LEU A 83 -11.13 -0.89 20.70
CA LEU A 83 -10.77 -0.95 22.13
C LEU A 83 -10.89 0.43 22.80
N ASP A 84 -10.47 1.49 22.12
CA ASP A 84 -10.65 2.86 22.62
C ASP A 84 -12.14 3.21 22.79
N ALA A 85 -12.99 2.84 21.82
CA ALA A 85 -14.44 3.03 21.91
C ALA A 85 -15.08 2.17 23.02
N MET A 86 -14.48 1.03 23.36
CA MET A 86 -14.86 0.20 24.51
C MET A 86 -14.29 0.72 25.84
N GLY A 87 -13.56 1.82 25.82
CA GLY A 87 -13.03 2.51 26.99
C GLY A 87 -11.67 2.01 27.49
N TYR A 88 -10.93 1.28 26.66
CA TYR A 88 -9.60 0.79 26.99
C TYR A 88 -8.50 1.75 26.51
N LEU A 89 -7.45 1.87 27.32
CA LEU A 89 -6.13 2.37 26.96
C LEU A 89 -5.17 1.19 27.05
N TYR A 90 -4.69 0.69 25.91
CA TYR A 90 -3.99 -0.59 25.83
C TYR A 90 -4.81 -1.74 26.44
N LEU A 91 -4.45 -2.19 27.64
CA LEU A 91 -5.09 -3.30 28.36
C LEU A 91 -5.92 -2.83 29.57
N ASP A 92 -5.87 -1.54 29.91
CA ASP A 92 -6.51 -0.99 31.09
C ASP A 92 -7.82 -0.28 30.71
N LYS A 93 -8.91 -0.56 31.44
CA LYS A 93 -10.19 0.13 31.23
C LYS A 93 -10.17 1.46 31.98
N VAL A 94 -10.14 2.56 31.23
CA VAL A 94 -9.92 3.92 31.76
C VAL A 94 -11.13 4.84 31.59
N LYS A 95 -12.09 4.49 30.71
CA LYS A 95 -13.32 5.25 30.48
C LYS A 95 -14.52 4.33 30.24
N ALA A 96 -15.72 4.90 30.29
CA ALA A 96 -16.95 4.20 29.92
C ALA A 96 -16.97 3.87 28.43
N GLU A 97 -17.75 2.85 28.07
CA GLU A 97 -17.97 2.46 26.67
C GLU A 97 -18.79 3.54 25.95
N GLU A 98 -18.48 3.74 24.67
CA GLU A 98 -19.25 4.61 23.79
C GLU A 98 -20.67 4.08 23.55
N SER A 99 -21.54 4.93 23.01
CA SER A 99 -22.93 4.58 22.76
C SER A 99 -23.10 3.34 21.85
N TYR A 100 -24.20 2.60 22.03
CA TYR A 100 -24.52 1.44 21.19
C TYR A 100 -24.51 1.76 19.69
N ILE A 101 -25.04 2.93 19.30
CA ILE A 101 -25.07 3.38 17.90
C ILE A 101 -23.65 3.53 17.37
N TYR A 102 -22.76 4.17 18.13
CA TYR A 102 -21.37 4.37 17.75
C TYR A 102 -20.64 3.02 17.58
N ILE A 103 -20.79 2.10 18.53
CA ILE A 103 -20.23 0.74 18.44
C ILE A 103 -20.82 -0.03 17.24
N SER A 104 -22.10 0.16 16.95
CA SER A 104 -22.77 -0.44 15.78
C SER A 104 -22.20 0.05 14.46
N THR A 105 -21.94 1.36 14.33
CA THR A 105 -21.30 1.92 13.13
C THR A 105 -19.87 1.40 12.98
N ILE A 106 -19.10 1.26 14.08
CA ILE A 106 -17.76 0.64 14.04
C ILE A 106 -17.85 -0.81 13.54
N ALA A 107 -18.76 -1.59 14.10
CA ALA A 107 -18.98 -2.98 13.70
C ALA A 107 -19.36 -3.11 12.22
N TYR A 108 -20.19 -2.19 11.71
CA TYR A 108 -20.57 -2.17 10.30
C TYR A 108 -19.39 -1.82 9.38
N CYS A 109 -18.58 -0.83 9.75
CA CYS A 109 -17.38 -0.49 8.99
C CYS A 109 -16.40 -1.68 8.96
N GLN A 110 -16.23 -2.39 10.08
CA GLN A 110 -15.40 -3.60 10.13
C GLN A 110 -15.97 -4.73 9.26
N PHE A 111 -17.29 -4.91 9.25
CA PHE A 111 -17.97 -5.83 8.33
C PHE A 111 -17.64 -5.49 6.87
N LEU A 112 -17.69 -4.20 6.49
CA LEU A 112 -17.34 -3.75 5.14
C LEU A 112 -15.88 -4.03 4.80
N TYR A 113 -14.94 -3.82 5.74
CA TYR A 113 -13.55 -4.23 5.56
C TYR A 113 -13.40 -5.74 5.32
N CYS A 114 -14.12 -6.57 6.08
CA CYS A 114 -14.12 -8.02 5.88
C CYS A 114 -14.71 -8.44 4.52
N LEU A 115 -15.83 -7.83 4.12
CA LEU A 115 -16.44 -8.01 2.79
C LEU A 115 -15.47 -7.62 1.67
N GLY A 116 -14.87 -6.44 1.79
CA GLY A 116 -13.87 -5.94 0.85
C GLY A 116 -12.65 -6.86 0.78
N HIS A 117 -12.18 -7.38 1.92
CA HIS A 117 -11.09 -8.35 1.97
C HIS A 117 -11.43 -9.66 1.25
N ALA A 118 -12.60 -10.24 1.53
CA ALA A 118 -13.05 -11.45 0.87
C ALA A 118 -13.15 -11.26 -0.66
N ALA A 119 -13.75 -10.16 -1.11
CA ALA A 119 -13.87 -9.82 -2.53
C ALA A 119 -12.50 -9.58 -3.19
N TYR A 120 -11.62 -8.85 -2.52
CA TYR A 120 -10.26 -8.58 -2.97
C TYR A 120 -9.46 -9.86 -3.21
N ILE A 121 -9.48 -10.78 -2.23
CA ILE A 121 -8.81 -12.07 -2.33
C ILE A 121 -9.43 -12.95 -3.40
N HIS A 122 -10.76 -12.96 -3.53
CA HIS A 122 -11.43 -13.69 -4.60
C HIS A 122 -10.88 -13.23 -5.97
N GLY A 123 -10.81 -11.91 -6.20
CA GLY A 123 -10.24 -11.34 -7.42
C GLY A 123 -8.77 -11.74 -7.64
N LEU A 124 -7.94 -11.65 -6.59
CA LEU A 124 -6.53 -12.05 -6.66
C LEU A 124 -6.35 -13.53 -7.05
N LEU A 125 -7.12 -14.42 -6.43
CA LEU A 125 -7.04 -15.86 -6.63
C LEU A 125 -7.49 -16.30 -8.03
N LEU A 126 -8.45 -15.59 -8.63
CA LEU A 126 -9.03 -15.94 -9.93
C LEU A 126 -7.93 -16.15 -10.99
N PHE A 127 -6.91 -15.28 -11.00
CA PHE A 127 -5.82 -15.31 -11.97
C PHE A 127 -4.46 -15.76 -11.42
N LEU A 128 -4.41 -16.39 -10.24
CA LEU A 128 -3.16 -16.68 -9.51
C LEU A 128 -2.15 -17.59 -10.25
N GLU A 129 -2.53 -18.28 -11.32
CA GLU A 129 -1.63 -19.22 -12.02
C GLU A 129 -0.47 -18.51 -12.73
N TYR A 130 0.75 -18.62 -12.21
CA TYR A 130 1.94 -18.09 -12.86
C TYR A 130 2.48 -19.10 -13.87
N LYS A 131 2.74 -18.62 -15.09
CA LYS A 131 3.39 -19.38 -16.15
C LYS A 131 4.86 -18.95 -16.24
N PRO A 132 5.76 -19.78 -16.83
CA PRO A 132 7.10 -19.35 -17.16
C PRO A 132 7.09 -18.00 -17.90
N PRO A 133 8.08 -17.12 -17.67
CA PRO A 133 8.07 -15.79 -18.29
C PRO A 133 8.30 -15.90 -19.79
N LYS A 134 7.60 -15.08 -20.58
CA LYS A 134 7.73 -15.05 -22.05
C LYS A 134 9.08 -14.51 -22.52
N TYR A 135 9.65 -13.59 -21.75
CA TYR A 135 10.96 -13.00 -21.99
C TYR A 135 11.83 -13.15 -20.76
N ILE A 136 13.12 -13.36 -20.97
CA ILE A 136 14.14 -13.45 -19.93
C ILE A 136 15.19 -12.36 -20.12
N ILE A 137 15.84 -11.97 -19.03
CA ILE A 137 16.92 -10.99 -19.08
C ILE A 137 18.20 -11.71 -19.45
N GLN A 138 18.88 -11.20 -20.47
CA GLN A 138 20.16 -11.73 -20.90
C GLN A 138 21.26 -11.28 -19.94
N VAL A 139 21.58 -12.13 -18.96
CA VAL A 139 22.68 -11.90 -18.02
C VAL A 139 23.94 -12.51 -18.62
N SER A 140 24.90 -11.68 -19.05
CA SER A 140 26.22 -12.15 -19.47
C SER A 140 27.11 -12.41 -18.25
N SER A 141 28.19 -13.19 -18.40
CA SER A 141 29.16 -13.44 -17.32
C SER A 141 29.75 -12.17 -16.69
N GLN A 142 29.74 -11.05 -17.41
CA GLN A 142 30.23 -9.74 -16.95
C GLN A 142 29.15 -8.83 -16.36
N THR A 143 27.86 -9.15 -16.52
CA THR A 143 26.75 -8.30 -16.09
C THR A 143 26.05 -8.93 -14.88
N SER A 144 26.10 -8.31 -13.71
CA SER A 144 25.37 -8.78 -12.52
C SER A 144 23.97 -8.15 -12.43
N ILE A 145 23.05 -8.78 -11.68
CA ILE A 145 21.69 -8.26 -11.50
C ILE A 145 21.75 -6.92 -10.75
N SER A 146 22.61 -6.82 -9.73
CA SER A 146 22.86 -5.57 -8.99
C SER A 146 23.23 -4.40 -9.91
N LYS A 147 24.07 -4.65 -10.94
CA LYS A 147 24.49 -3.66 -11.93
C LYS A 147 23.33 -3.21 -12.81
N ILE A 148 22.50 -4.13 -13.31
CA ILE A 148 21.33 -3.81 -14.13
C ILE A 148 20.34 -2.94 -13.34
N LEU A 149 20.08 -3.32 -12.08
CA LEU A 149 19.19 -2.58 -11.19
C LEU A 149 19.74 -1.19 -10.82
N PHE A 150 21.06 -1.07 -10.65
CA PHE A 150 21.72 0.22 -10.42
C PHE A 150 21.52 1.17 -11.60
N PHE A 151 21.79 0.72 -12.83
CA PHE A 151 21.57 1.55 -14.01
C PHE A 151 20.08 1.86 -14.25
N SER A 152 19.19 0.93 -13.90
CA SER A 152 17.74 1.19 -13.92
C SER A 152 17.36 2.26 -12.90
N THR A 153 17.95 2.24 -11.71
CA THR A 153 17.79 3.30 -10.69
C THR A 153 18.20 4.65 -11.25
N LEU A 154 19.37 4.74 -11.90
CA LEU A 154 19.84 5.97 -12.53
C LEU A 154 18.91 6.42 -13.67
N PHE A 155 18.42 5.49 -14.50
CA PHE A 155 17.47 5.79 -15.56
C PHE A 155 16.18 6.41 -15.00
N PHE A 156 15.58 5.80 -13.97
CA PHE A 156 14.39 6.35 -13.34
C PHE A 156 14.66 7.69 -12.64
N PHE A 157 15.82 7.83 -12.01
CA PHE A 157 16.21 9.08 -11.35
C PHE A 157 16.33 10.22 -12.36
N VAL A 158 17.12 10.03 -13.43
CA VAL A 158 17.29 11.02 -14.50
C VAL A 158 15.95 11.31 -15.18
N GLY A 159 15.16 10.28 -15.47
CA GLY A 159 13.83 10.47 -16.05
C GLY A 159 12.92 11.30 -15.13
N SER A 160 12.97 11.09 -13.81
CA SER A 160 12.21 11.92 -12.86
C SER A 160 12.61 13.39 -12.91
N ILE A 161 13.90 13.69 -13.08
CA ILE A 161 14.38 15.07 -13.23
C ILE A 161 13.87 15.64 -14.55
N VAL A 162 13.96 14.90 -15.66
CA VAL A 162 13.48 15.36 -16.97
C VAL A 162 11.98 15.65 -16.94
N PHE A 163 11.17 14.72 -16.41
CA PHE A 163 9.71 14.86 -16.35
C PHE A 163 9.24 16.00 -15.43
N ARG A 164 10.08 16.45 -14.49
CA ARG A 164 9.80 17.65 -13.69
C ARG A 164 9.68 18.91 -14.55
N PHE A 165 10.46 18.99 -15.64
CA PHE A 165 10.51 20.17 -16.50
C PHE A 165 9.62 20.06 -17.75
N LEU A 166 9.03 18.88 -18.01
CA LEU A 166 8.16 18.68 -19.17
C LEU A 166 6.70 19.00 -18.83
N PRO A 167 6.01 19.84 -19.63
CA PRO A 167 4.57 20.03 -19.51
C PRO A 167 3.82 18.70 -19.66
N GLY A 168 3.00 18.34 -18.67
CA GLY A 168 2.32 17.04 -18.61
C GLY A 168 3.21 15.88 -18.16
N GLY A 169 4.47 16.11 -17.77
CA GLY A 169 5.36 15.09 -17.22
C GLY A 169 5.02 14.63 -15.81
N ALA A 170 4.09 15.30 -15.12
CA ALA A 170 3.76 15.05 -13.72
C ALA A 170 3.33 13.60 -13.44
N GLN A 171 2.62 12.93 -14.37
CA GLN A 171 2.23 11.53 -14.21
C GLN A 171 3.44 10.59 -14.18
N PHE A 172 4.41 10.83 -15.05
CA PHE A 172 5.64 10.05 -15.10
C PHE A 172 6.59 10.42 -13.97
N LEU A 173 6.61 11.68 -13.53
CA LEU A 173 7.47 12.15 -12.44
C LEU A 173 7.28 11.29 -11.17
N ILE A 174 6.04 11.20 -10.67
CA ILE A 174 5.74 10.46 -9.43
C ILE A 174 6.09 8.98 -9.60
N GLN A 175 5.72 8.41 -10.75
CA GLN A 175 6.02 7.01 -11.08
C GLN A 175 7.54 6.73 -11.10
N PHE A 176 8.32 7.62 -11.71
CA PHE A 176 9.77 7.49 -11.83
C PHE A 176 10.47 7.71 -10.48
N GLN A 177 9.97 8.61 -9.64
CA GLN A 177 10.49 8.79 -8.28
C GLN A 177 10.30 7.52 -7.42
N LEU A 178 9.10 6.93 -7.43
CA LEU A 178 8.81 5.69 -6.73
C LEU A 178 9.63 4.52 -7.28
N SER A 179 9.73 4.41 -8.61
CA SER A 179 10.56 3.40 -9.26
C SER A 179 12.04 3.57 -8.90
N THR A 180 12.54 4.80 -8.78
CA THR A 180 13.92 5.05 -8.32
C THR A 180 14.15 4.46 -6.94
N ALA A 181 13.25 4.70 -5.99
CA ALA A 181 13.36 4.17 -4.62
C ALA A 181 13.33 2.63 -4.61
N VAL A 182 12.37 2.01 -5.29
CA VAL A 182 12.25 0.55 -5.37
C VAL A 182 13.50 -0.06 -6.02
N PHE A 183 13.92 0.43 -7.17
CA PHE A 183 15.09 -0.11 -7.86
C PHE A 183 16.40 0.10 -7.07
N ALA A 184 16.53 1.21 -6.33
CA ALA A 184 17.69 1.46 -5.48
C ALA A 184 17.82 0.41 -4.37
N VAL A 185 16.71 0.11 -3.68
CA VAL A 185 16.64 -0.93 -2.64
C VAL A 185 16.96 -2.30 -3.22
N PHE A 186 16.37 -2.62 -4.38
CA PHE A 186 16.64 -3.88 -5.06
C PHE A 186 18.10 -4.00 -5.48
N SER A 187 18.68 -2.92 -6.02
CA SER A 187 20.10 -2.89 -6.38
C SER A 187 21.00 -3.13 -5.17
N PHE A 188 20.69 -2.51 -4.02
CA PHE A 188 21.43 -2.73 -2.78
C PHE A 188 21.30 -4.15 -2.23
N GLY A 189 20.07 -4.66 -2.12
CA GLY A 189 19.81 -6.01 -1.66
C GLY A 189 20.52 -7.07 -2.52
N TYR A 190 20.45 -6.95 -3.84
CA TYR A 190 21.17 -7.85 -4.75
C TYR A 190 22.69 -7.66 -4.69
N ALA A 191 23.19 -6.43 -4.51
CA ALA A 191 24.62 -6.19 -4.36
C ALA A 191 25.19 -6.90 -3.11
N LEU A 192 24.42 -6.91 -2.00
CA LEU A 192 24.75 -7.67 -0.79
C LEU A 192 24.73 -9.18 -1.08
N LEU A 193 23.67 -9.70 -1.71
CA LEU A 193 23.56 -11.14 -2.02
C LEU A 193 24.66 -11.63 -2.98
N GLU A 194 25.09 -10.81 -3.94
CA GLU A 194 26.14 -11.10 -4.91
C GLU A 194 27.56 -10.74 -4.43
N ASN A 195 27.70 -10.17 -3.22
CA ASN A 195 28.97 -9.67 -2.64
C ASN A 195 29.72 -8.68 -3.54
N LYS A 196 29.01 -7.81 -4.27
CA LYS A 196 29.63 -6.84 -5.20
C LYS A 196 29.98 -5.53 -4.48
N LYS A 197 31.14 -5.51 -3.80
CA LYS A 197 31.62 -4.40 -2.94
C LYS A 197 31.40 -2.99 -3.51
N LYS A 198 31.75 -2.76 -4.79
CA LYS A 198 31.54 -1.46 -5.45
C LYS A 198 30.07 -1.03 -5.44
N TYR A 199 29.16 -1.93 -5.79
CA TYR A 199 27.73 -1.63 -5.81
C TYR A 199 27.19 -1.54 -4.38
N ILE A 200 27.60 -2.42 -3.46
CA ILE A 200 27.22 -2.34 -2.03
C ILE A 200 27.49 -0.93 -1.49
N PHE A 201 28.67 -0.38 -1.75
CA PHE A 201 29.03 0.96 -1.30
C PHE A 201 28.12 2.05 -1.93
N ILE A 202 28.02 2.08 -3.26
CA ILE A 202 27.27 3.13 -3.96
C ILE A 202 25.76 3.05 -3.65
N THR A 203 25.16 1.87 -3.77
CA THR A 203 23.73 1.68 -3.54
C THR A 203 23.38 1.76 -2.05
N GLY A 204 24.31 1.38 -1.18
CA GLY A 204 24.17 1.57 0.27
C GLY A 204 24.10 3.05 0.63
N LEU A 205 24.99 3.88 0.07
CA LEU A 205 24.91 5.34 0.24
C LEU A 205 23.58 5.91 -0.26
N LEU A 206 23.10 5.48 -1.43
CA LEU A 206 21.79 5.90 -1.96
C LEU A 206 20.63 5.48 -1.05
N PHE A 207 20.66 4.25 -0.53
CA PHE A 207 19.66 3.74 0.40
C PHE A 207 19.62 4.57 1.69
N PHE A 208 20.76 4.73 2.37
CA PHE A 208 20.81 5.48 3.63
C PHE A 208 20.53 6.98 3.45
N TYR A 209 20.92 7.56 2.32
CA TYR A 209 20.53 8.92 1.99
C TYR A 209 19.00 9.04 1.79
N GLY A 210 18.38 8.08 1.10
CA GLY A 210 16.93 8.00 0.95
C GLY A 210 16.21 7.91 2.29
N GLU A 211 16.68 7.03 3.18
CA GLU A 211 16.15 6.90 4.55
C GLU A 211 16.29 8.19 5.36
N PHE A 212 17.44 8.87 5.27
CA PHE A 212 17.65 10.16 5.91
C PHE A 212 16.67 11.23 5.40
N GLN A 213 16.45 11.30 4.10
CA GLN A 213 15.47 12.22 3.50
C GLN A 213 14.04 11.88 3.91
N ALA A 214 13.69 10.59 4.01
CA ALA A 214 12.37 10.15 4.46
C ALA A 214 12.11 10.53 5.93
N LEU A 215 13.08 10.31 6.81
CA LEU A 215 12.99 10.67 8.23
C LEU A 215 12.89 12.19 8.44
N THR A 216 13.73 12.98 7.76
CA THR A 216 13.75 14.44 7.89
C THR A 216 12.55 15.14 7.25
N SER A 217 11.90 14.50 6.27
CA SER A 217 10.67 15.01 5.66
C SER A 217 9.40 14.65 6.45
N GLY A 218 9.51 13.74 7.43
CA GLY A 218 8.38 13.27 8.23
C GLY A 218 7.49 12.23 7.53
N TRP A 219 7.90 11.73 6.36
CA TRP A 219 7.14 10.73 5.62
C TRP A 219 7.51 9.30 6.02
N LYS A 220 6.78 8.73 6.98
CA LYS A 220 7.02 7.36 7.50
C LYS A 220 7.04 6.27 6.42
N GLU A 221 6.22 6.40 5.37
CA GLU A 221 6.06 5.36 4.34
C GLU A 221 7.33 5.15 3.52
N PHE A 222 8.06 6.24 3.24
CA PHE A 222 9.33 6.19 2.51
C PHE A 222 10.48 5.62 3.34
N THR A 223 10.27 5.32 4.62
CA THR A 223 11.21 4.59 5.49
C THR A 223 10.81 3.14 5.69
N VAL A 224 9.52 2.90 5.98
CA VAL A 224 9.03 1.55 6.26
C VAL A 224 9.13 0.65 5.02
N LEU A 225 8.73 1.16 3.85
CA LEU A 225 8.68 0.35 2.64
C LEU A 225 10.07 -0.07 2.14
N PRO A 226 11.06 0.83 1.94
CA PRO A 226 12.40 0.42 1.51
C PRO A 226 13.03 -0.59 2.46
N THR A 227 12.85 -0.41 3.76
CA THR A 227 13.36 -1.35 4.78
C THR A 227 12.67 -2.71 4.70
N LEU A 228 11.35 -2.75 4.52
CA LEU A 228 10.60 -4.00 4.36
C LEU A 228 11.02 -4.74 3.08
N LEU A 229 11.17 -4.01 1.97
CA LEU A 229 11.65 -4.58 0.71
C LEU A 229 13.08 -5.13 0.84
N LEU A 230 13.99 -4.41 1.49
CA LEU A 230 15.34 -4.89 1.76
C LEU A 230 15.31 -6.18 2.59
N GLY A 231 14.50 -6.21 3.66
CA GLY A 231 14.30 -7.39 4.49
C GLY A 231 13.80 -8.60 3.69
N ALA A 232 12.82 -8.39 2.80
CA ALA A 232 12.29 -9.43 1.92
C ALA A 232 13.32 -9.97 0.92
N ILE A 233 14.19 -9.12 0.37
CA ILE A 233 15.29 -9.56 -0.52
C ILE A 233 16.28 -10.42 0.26
N LEU A 234 16.76 -9.89 1.40
CA LEU A 234 17.78 -10.52 2.22
C LEU A 234 17.29 -11.78 2.92
N TRP A 235 15.97 -11.94 3.10
CA TRP A 235 15.36 -13.15 3.68
C TRP A 235 15.83 -14.43 3.01
N THR A 236 16.00 -14.41 1.69
CA THR A 236 16.40 -15.61 0.92
C THR A 236 17.71 -16.25 1.41
N ARG A 237 18.67 -15.44 1.89
CA ARG A 237 20.01 -15.88 2.32
C ARG A 237 20.30 -15.63 3.81
N HIS A 238 19.69 -14.61 4.41
CA HIS A 238 20.01 -14.10 5.75
C HIS A 238 18.86 -14.23 6.76
N LYS A 239 18.06 -15.30 6.67
CA LYS A 239 16.87 -15.56 7.52
C LYS A 239 17.08 -15.29 9.00
N LYS A 240 18.19 -15.76 9.58
CA LYS A 240 18.49 -15.60 11.01
C LYS A 240 18.62 -14.13 11.42
N ILE A 241 19.31 -13.34 10.60
CA ILE A 241 19.49 -11.90 10.86
C ILE A 241 18.14 -11.20 10.77
N ILE A 242 17.34 -11.50 9.74
CA ILE A 242 16.02 -10.89 9.58
C ILE A 242 15.09 -11.29 10.73
N LEU A 243 15.08 -12.55 11.17
CA LEU A 243 14.26 -12.99 12.31
C LEU A 243 14.61 -12.28 13.61
N ILE A 244 15.89 -12.03 13.87
CA ILE A 244 16.34 -11.31 15.09
C ILE A 244 16.06 -9.81 14.98
N ALA A 245 16.28 -9.22 13.80
CA ALA A 245 16.10 -7.79 13.58
C ALA A 245 14.61 -7.39 13.49
N SER A 246 13.74 -8.26 12.98
CA SER A 246 12.33 -7.91 12.69
C SER A 246 11.55 -7.45 13.92
N PRO A 247 11.60 -8.12 15.10
CA PRO A 247 10.91 -7.62 16.29
C PRO A 247 11.37 -6.22 16.70
N PHE A 248 12.67 -5.95 16.64
CA PHE A 248 13.23 -4.64 16.95
C PHE A 248 12.78 -3.58 15.94
N MET A 249 12.81 -3.91 14.64
CA MET A 249 12.35 -3.01 13.58
C MET A 249 10.84 -2.73 13.67
N LEU A 250 10.03 -3.74 14.01
CA LEU A 250 8.59 -3.58 14.23
C LEU A 250 8.33 -2.66 15.42
N PHE A 251 9.06 -2.82 16.53
CA PHE A 251 8.97 -1.91 17.67
C PHE A 251 9.29 -0.46 17.26
N LEU A 252 10.40 -0.25 16.54
CA LEU A 252 10.75 1.08 16.05
C LEU A 252 9.65 1.67 15.15
N PHE A 253 9.12 0.89 14.20
CA PHE A 253 8.13 1.38 13.24
C PHE A 253 6.73 1.59 13.82
N LEU A 254 6.38 0.92 14.92
CA LEU A 254 5.07 1.06 15.55
C LEU A 254 5.04 2.10 16.67
N PHE A 255 6.16 2.30 17.39
CA PHE A 255 6.19 3.14 18.60
C PHE A 255 7.10 4.36 18.50
N ILE A 256 8.24 4.27 17.81
CA ILE A 256 9.23 5.36 17.80
C ILE A 256 9.08 6.24 16.57
N VAL A 257 9.05 5.64 15.39
CA VAL A 257 8.97 6.36 14.11
C VAL A 257 7.67 7.17 13.99
N PRO A 258 6.48 6.67 14.37
CA PRO A 258 5.26 7.45 14.30
C PRO A 258 5.28 8.70 15.18
N TYR A 259 5.75 8.57 16.42
CA TYR A 259 5.91 9.67 17.36
C TYR A 259 6.93 10.70 16.83
N TYR A 260 8.12 10.23 16.44
CA TYR A 260 9.16 11.07 15.83
C TYR A 260 8.66 11.84 14.60
N THR A 261 8.05 11.14 13.63
CA THR A 261 7.54 11.76 12.40
C THR A 261 6.36 12.68 12.65
N GLY A 262 5.56 12.42 13.68
CA GLY A 262 4.49 13.32 14.13
C GLY A 262 5.04 14.69 14.52
N ILE A 263 6.11 14.73 15.31
CA ILE A 263 6.79 15.97 15.70
C ILE A 263 7.42 16.66 14.49
N VAL A 264 8.17 15.92 13.66
CA VAL A 264 8.82 16.49 12.47
C VAL A 264 7.79 17.14 11.55
N ARG A 265 6.65 16.49 11.30
CA ARG A 265 5.57 17.05 10.47
C ARG A 265 4.93 18.27 11.11
N GLY A 266 4.64 18.21 12.41
CA GLY A 266 4.04 19.34 13.13
C GLY A 266 4.91 20.60 13.10
N LEU A 267 6.24 20.44 13.18
CA LEU A 267 7.19 21.54 13.10
C LEU A 267 7.48 21.98 11.66
N SER A 268 7.76 21.03 10.76
CA SER A 268 8.20 21.36 9.41
C SER A 268 7.07 21.85 8.53
N TRP A 269 5.89 21.23 8.60
CA TRP A 269 4.78 21.58 7.72
C TRP A 269 3.90 22.66 8.34
N GLY A 270 3.68 22.61 9.66
CA GLY A 270 2.82 23.57 10.37
C GLY A 270 3.52 24.85 10.82
N LYS A 271 4.83 24.79 11.12
CA LYS A 271 5.59 25.93 11.65
C LYS A 271 6.76 26.37 10.74
N SER A 272 6.84 25.82 9.52
CA SER A 272 7.89 26.12 8.53
C SER A 272 9.32 25.96 9.06
N VAL A 273 9.53 25.07 10.03
CA VAL A 273 10.87 24.74 10.53
C VAL A 273 11.61 23.88 9.51
N GLU A 274 12.89 24.14 9.28
CA GLU A 274 13.72 23.33 8.38
C GLU A 274 13.72 21.86 8.83
N GLY A 275 13.57 20.91 7.91
CA GLY A 275 13.38 19.49 8.24
C GLY A 275 14.52 18.89 9.08
N THR A 276 15.77 19.34 8.88
CA THR A 276 16.94 18.92 9.67
C THR A 276 16.86 19.39 11.12
N GLN A 277 16.39 20.61 11.34
CA GLN A 277 16.19 21.18 12.67
C GLN A 277 14.99 20.53 13.37
N ALA A 278 13.89 20.33 12.65
CA ALA A 278 12.72 19.61 13.14
C ALA A 278 13.08 18.18 13.56
N ALA A 279 13.91 17.49 12.77
CA ALA A 279 14.45 16.18 13.08
C ALA A 279 15.30 16.16 14.36
N ALA A 280 16.16 17.16 14.57
CA ALA A 280 16.96 17.27 15.79
C ALA A 280 16.09 17.50 17.03
N ILE A 281 15.06 18.35 16.92
CA ILE A 281 14.09 18.58 18.00
C ILE A 281 13.31 17.30 18.32
N ALA A 282 12.84 16.60 17.29
CA ALA A 282 12.11 15.34 17.46
C ALA A 282 12.98 14.26 18.12
N LEU A 283 14.26 14.15 17.74
CA LEU A 283 15.20 13.21 18.36
C LEU A 283 15.45 13.54 19.83
N ASN A 284 15.61 14.82 20.16
CA ASN A 284 15.76 15.27 21.55
C ASN A 284 14.51 14.99 22.38
N LYS A 285 13.32 15.14 21.81
CA LYS A 285 12.07 14.77 22.49
C LYS A 285 12.00 13.27 22.76
N VAL A 286 12.19 12.42 21.74
CA VAL A 286 12.20 10.96 21.89
C VAL A 286 13.16 10.49 22.99
N ARG A 287 14.30 11.18 23.18
CA ARG A 287 15.31 10.81 24.17
C ARG A 287 14.98 11.27 25.60
N ASN A 288 14.28 12.40 25.75
CA ASN A 288 14.17 13.10 27.03
C ASN A 288 12.73 13.20 27.58
N GLU A 289 11.71 12.89 26.78
CA GLU A 289 10.30 12.93 27.18
C GLU A 289 9.94 11.70 28.03
N ASP A 290 8.97 11.82 28.94
CA ASP A 290 8.55 10.72 29.80
C ASP A 290 7.93 9.60 28.93
N VAL A 291 8.20 8.35 29.31
CA VAL A 291 7.61 7.17 28.66
C VAL A 291 6.09 7.25 28.67
N LYS A 292 5.47 7.82 29.71
CA LYS A 292 4.01 7.98 29.79
C LYS A 292 3.45 8.83 28.66
N ASP A 293 4.04 9.99 28.41
CA ASP A 293 3.59 10.91 27.35
C ASP A 293 3.75 10.26 25.96
N ILE A 294 4.85 9.53 25.76
CA ILE A 294 5.10 8.75 24.53
C ILE A 294 4.03 7.66 24.34
N LEU A 295 3.59 7.00 25.41
CA LEU A 295 2.56 5.96 25.34
C LEU A 295 1.18 6.55 25.01
N GLU A 296 0.81 7.69 25.59
CA GLU A 296 -0.46 8.37 25.28
C GLU A 296 -0.52 8.82 23.82
N ASP A 297 0.53 9.47 23.32
CA ASP A 297 0.62 9.88 21.92
C ASP A 297 0.62 8.69 20.96
N ASN A 298 1.29 7.58 21.35
CA ASN A 298 1.27 6.36 20.58
C ASN A 298 -0.13 5.73 20.55
N TRP A 299 -0.89 5.75 21.64
CA TRP A 299 -2.27 5.28 21.63
C TRP A 299 -3.14 6.10 20.69
N LEU A 300 -3.01 7.44 20.69
CA LEU A 300 -3.68 8.31 19.74
C LEU A 300 -3.29 7.99 18.29
N PHE A 301 -2.02 7.68 18.04
CA PHE A 301 -1.58 7.22 16.73
C PHE A 301 -2.23 5.90 16.34
N LEU A 302 -2.21 4.88 17.21
CA LEU A 302 -2.76 3.55 16.93
C LEU A 302 -4.27 3.61 16.66
N THR A 303 -4.99 4.44 17.40
CA THR A 303 -6.45 4.60 17.31
C THR A 303 -6.89 5.45 16.12
N TYR A 304 -6.26 6.62 15.90
CA TYR A 304 -6.77 7.61 14.94
C TYR A 304 -5.97 7.74 13.65
N ARG A 305 -4.75 7.20 13.59
CA ARG A 305 -3.87 7.33 12.41
C ARG A 305 -3.43 6.02 11.79
N LEU A 306 -3.34 4.96 12.59
CA LEU A 306 -3.06 3.62 12.09
C LEU A 306 -4.34 2.92 11.63
N SER A 307 -5.47 3.22 12.28
CA SER A 307 -6.80 2.81 11.82
C SER A 307 -7.48 3.92 11.02
N GLU A 308 -8.09 3.57 9.89
CA GLU A 308 -8.89 4.47 9.07
C GLU A 308 -10.40 4.38 9.38
N ILE A 309 -10.80 3.55 10.35
CA ILE A 309 -12.21 3.24 10.61
C ILE A 309 -13.00 4.47 11.02
N LYS A 310 -12.43 5.38 11.82
CA LYS A 310 -13.09 6.64 12.21
C LYS A 310 -13.50 7.48 11.00
N MET A 311 -12.59 7.62 10.04
CA MET A 311 -12.88 8.37 8.82
C MET A 311 -13.93 7.63 7.99
N PHE A 312 -13.87 6.30 7.96
CA PHE A 312 -14.85 5.48 7.26
C PHE A 312 -16.28 5.62 7.83
N MET A 313 -16.42 5.71 9.16
CA MET A 313 -17.70 5.92 9.83
C MET A 313 -18.41 7.17 9.31
N VAL A 314 -17.68 8.28 9.10
CA VAL A 314 -18.30 9.52 8.58
C VAL A 314 -18.93 9.31 7.20
N TYR A 315 -18.29 8.53 6.33
CA TYR A 315 -18.85 8.21 5.02
C TYR A 315 -20.06 7.27 5.13
N VAL A 316 -20.02 6.30 6.04
CA VAL A 316 -21.09 5.33 6.27
C VAL A 316 -22.33 5.97 6.89
N ASP A 317 -22.16 6.89 7.83
CA ASP A 317 -23.29 7.54 8.52
C ASP A 317 -24.05 8.48 7.58
N ARG A 318 -23.34 9.12 6.63
CA ARG A 318 -23.92 10.17 5.78
C ARG A 318 -24.30 9.70 4.38
N VAL A 319 -23.68 8.64 3.84
CA VAL A 319 -24.01 8.08 2.53
C VAL A 319 -24.70 6.73 2.72
N PRO A 320 -25.92 6.49 2.18
CA PRO A 320 -26.65 7.33 1.25
C PRO A 320 -27.65 8.31 1.90
N THR A 321 -27.77 8.31 3.24
CA THR A 321 -28.90 8.93 3.96
C THR A 321 -29.00 10.45 3.75
N GLU A 322 -27.90 11.17 3.90
CA GLU A 322 -27.83 12.62 3.69
C GLU A 322 -27.33 12.98 2.30
N ILE A 323 -26.45 12.15 1.75
CA ILE A 323 -25.77 12.37 0.48
C ILE A 323 -25.93 11.11 -0.37
N PRO A 324 -26.48 11.21 -1.59
CA PRO A 324 -26.65 10.04 -2.45
C PRO A 324 -25.31 9.46 -2.88
N TYR A 325 -25.33 8.18 -3.28
CA TYR A 325 -24.16 7.53 -3.89
C TYR A 325 -23.65 8.33 -5.10
N MET A 326 -22.32 8.44 -5.23
CA MET A 326 -21.67 9.26 -6.25
C MET A 326 -21.04 8.42 -7.37
N THR A 327 -21.67 7.31 -7.76
CA THR A 327 -21.11 6.35 -8.72
C THR A 327 -20.69 7.01 -10.03
N LYS A 328 -21.59 7.81 -10.62
CA LYS A 328 -21.38 8.43 -11.93
C LYS A 328 -20.26 9.46 -11.86
N ASP A 329 -20.27 10.30 -10.82
CA ASP A 329 -19.29 11.38 -10.66
C ASP A 329 -17.88 10.80 -10.50
N ILE A 330 -17.69 9.83 -9.60
CA ILE A 330 -16.37 9.22 -9.37
C ILE A 330 -15.85 8.51 -10.62
N LEU A 331 -16.71 7.82 -11.38
CA LEU A 331 -16.32 7.16 -12.63
C LEU A 331 -15.90 8.17 -13.71
N LEU A 332 -16.68 9.23 -13.91
CA LEU A 332 -16.36 10.27 -14.89
C LEU A 332 -15.07 11.00 -14.51
N GLN A 333 -14.93 11.42 -13.25
CA GLN A 333 -13.73 12.08 -12.72
C GLN A 333 -12.49 11.19 -12.87
N SER A 334 -12.64 9.87 -12.72
CA SER A 334 -11.56 8.91 -12.94
C SER A 334 -11.14 8.76 -14.40
N LEU A 335 -12.06 8.94 -15.34
CA LEU A 335 -11.74 8.95 -16.77
C LEU A 335 -11.09 10.29 -17.17
N GLU A 336 -11.60 11.41 -16.66
CA GLU A 336 -11.04 12.74 -16.84
C GLU A 336 -9.64 12.90 -16.23
N SER A 337 -9.32 12.08 -15.21
CA SER A 337 -8.00 12.08 -14.58
C SER A 337 -6.91 11.44 -15.46
N ILE A 338 -7.26 10.71 -16.53
CA ILE A 338 -6.28 9.98 -17.36
C ILE A 338 -5.53 10.89 -18.35
N PRO A 339 -6.20 11.70 -19.20
CA PRO A 339 -5.50 12.54 -20.17
C PRO A 339 -4.42 13.42 -19.54
N PRO A 340 -3.25 13.59 -20.17
CA PRO A 340 -2.22 14.50 -19.68
C PRO A 340 -2.64 15.95 -19.92
N ARG A 341 -2.16 16.87 -19.08
CA ARG A 341 -2.51 18.29 -19.18
C ARG A 341 -2.16 18.93 -20.53
N ILE A 342 -1.21 18.35 -21.28
CA ILE A 342 -0.89 18.83 -22.63
C ILE A 342 -2.03 18.57 -23.64
N LEU A 343 -2.80 17.49 -23.46
CA LEU A 343 -3.96 17.16 -24.30
C LEU A 343 -5.28 17.71 -23.71
N TYR A 344 -5.31 17.97 -22.40
CA TYR A 344 -6.44 18.57 -21.70
C TYR A 344 -5.93 19.67 -20.74
N PRO A 345 -5.71 20.90 -21.22
CA PRO A 345 -5.13 21.99 -20.41
C PRO A 345 -5.94 22.33 -19.16
N ASP A 346 -7.26 22.46 -19.32
CA ASP A 346 -8.22 22.80 -18.26
C ASP A 346 -8.64 21.57 -17.43
N LYS A 347 -7.86 20.49 -17.50
CA LYS A 347 -8.10 19.28 -16.72
C LYS A 347 -8.23 19.63 -15.24
N PRO A 348 -9.33 19.21 -14.57
CA PRO A 348 -9.48 19.43 -13.15
C PRO A 348 -8.35 18.81 -12.33
N VAL A 349 -8.01 19.42 -11.20
CA VAL A 349 -7.02 18.87 -10.28
C VAL A 349 -7.70 17.76 -9.46
N PRO A 350 -7.23 16.49 -9.52
CA PRO A 350 -7.89 15.41 -8.78
C PRO A 350 -7.98 15.66 -7.28
N GLU A 351 -6.96 16.29 -6.69
CA GLU A 351 -6.96 16.67 -5.27
C GLU A 351 -8.17 17.54 -4.92
N GLU A 352 -8.43 18.58 -5.72
CA GLU A 352 -9.49 19.55 -5.47
C GLU A 352 -10.86 18.88 -5.56
N ILE A 353 -11.10 18.10 -6.61
CA ILE A 353 -12.34 17.35 -6.80
C ILE A 353 -12.61 16.38 -5.63
N ILE A 354 -11.59 15.61 -5.23
CA ILE A 354 -11.72 14.65 -4.15
C ILE A 354 -11.98 15.38 -2.83
N MET A 355 -11.27 16.48 -2.57
CA MET A 355 -11.46 17.26 -1.35
C MET A 355 -12.84 17.92 -1.31
N GLU A 356 -13.38 18.40 -2.43
CA GLU A 356 -14.76 18.88 -2.50
C GLU A 356 -15.77 17.80 -2.08
N ARG A 357 -15.57 16.56 -2.53
CA ARG A 357 -16.37 15.41 -2.09
C ARG A 357 -16.23 15.16 -0.58
N VAL A 358 -15.00 15.18 -0.06
CA VAL A 358 -14.71 15.03 1.39
C VAL A 358 -15.38 16.13 2.21
N TYR A 359 -15.34 17.39 1.75
CA TYR A 359 -15.98 18.52 2.42
C TYR A 359 -17.50 18.45 2.36
N LYS A 360 -18.06 18.04 1.22
CA LYS A 360 -19.51 17.83 1.07
C LYS A 360 -20.01 16.78 2.05
N ILE A 361 -19.25 15.69 2.23
CA ILE A 361 -19.53 14.63 3.20
C ILE A 361 -19.10 15.03 4.62
N GLY A 362 -18.43 16.17 4.84
CA GLY A 362 -18.05 16.64 6.17
C GLY A 362 -17.10 15.70 6.92
N ALA A 363 -16.37 14.84 6.19
CA ALA A 363 -15.25 14.09 6.76
C ALA A 363 -14.14 15.03 7.26
N VAL A 364 -14.06 16.23 6.67
CA VAL A 364 -13.19 17.33 7.09
C VAL A 364 -13.93 18.66 6.89
N GLY A 365 -13.63 19.67 7.72
CA GLY A 365 -14.16 21.03 7.57
C GLY A 365 -13.48 21.82 6.44
N LYS A 366 -14.22 22.69 5.75
CA LYS A 366 -13.63 23.61 4.77
C LYS A 366 -12.65 24.57 5.47
N GLY A 367 -11.47 24.77 4.86
CA GLY A 367 -10.44 25.67 5.38
C GLY A 367 -9.43 25.03 6.32
N THR A 368 -9.53 23.73 6.61
CA THR A 368 -8.46 23.00 7.30
C THR A 368 -7.36 22.61 6.31
N GLU A 369 -6.10 22.80 6.67
CA GLU A 369 -4.91 22.42 5.87
C GLU A 369 -4.62 20.91 5.92
N VAL A 370 -5.64 20.06 5.77
CA VAL A 370 -5.47 18.60 5.77
C VAL A 370 -5.93 18.01 4.45
N SER A 371 -5.06 17.21 3.82
CA SER A 371 -5.42 16.33 2.71
C SER A 371 -5.91 15.01 3.30
N ALA A 372 -7.24 14.81 3.30
CA ALA A 372 -7.92 13.67 3.92
C ALA A 372 -8.66 12.85 2.86
N LYS A 373 -7.90 12.37 1.87
CA LYS A 373 -8.44 11.56 0.77
C LYS A 373 -9.09 10.30 1.33
N PRO A 374 -10.27 9.90 0.81
CA PRO A 374 -10.87 8.65 1.19
C PRO A 374 -9.96 7.50 0.77
N ALA A 375 -9.84 6.52 1.65
CA ALA A 375 -9.25 5.23 1.29
C ALA A 375 -10.07 4.56 0.18
N PHE A 376 -9.45 3.70 -0.62
CA PHE A 376 -10.11 3.07 -1.77
C PHE A 376 -11.42 2.37 -1.39
N ILE A 377 -11.49 1.72 -0.22
CA ILE A 377 -12.71 1.06 0.25
C ILE A 377 -13.80 2.04 0.67
N ALA A 378 -13.45 3.16 1.29
CA ALA A 378 -14.39 4.22 1.64
C ALA A 378 -14.96 4.84 0.36
N ASP A 379 -14.10 5.12 -0.62
CA ASP A 379 -14.51 5.64 -1.94
C ASP A 379 -15.41 4.63 -2.67
N SER A 380 -15.10 3.32 -2.56
CA SER A 380 -15.95 2.23 -3.09
C SER A 380 -17.33 2.18 -2.44
N TYR A 381 -17.42 2.46 -1.14
CA TYR A 381 -18.69 2.57 -0.44
C TYR A 381 -19.48 3.81 -0.89
N ILE A 382 -18.82 4.97 -1.04
CA ILE A 382 -19.46 6.20 -1.55
C ILE A 382 -20.01 5.97 -2.98
N MET A 383 -19.38 5.10 -3.76
CA MET A 383 -19.87 4.73 -5.09
C MET A 383 -21.13 3.87 -5.08
N GLY A 384 -21.38 3.01 -4.09
CA GLY A 384 -22.51 2.07 -4.19
C GLY A 384 -22.74 1.16 -2.99
N GLY A 385 -22.37 1.60 -1.79
CA GLY A 385 -22.54 0.86 -0.55
C GLY A 385 -21.81 -0.48 -0.54
N ASN A 386 -22.44 -1.50 0.00
CA ASN A 386 -21.89 -2.86 0.10
C ASN A 386 -21.54 -3.44 -1.29
N ILE A 387 -22.37 -3.18 -2.30
CA ILE A 387 -22.16 -3.66 -3.68
C ILE A 387 -20.95 -2.96 -4.29
N GLY A 388 -20.83 -1.64 -4.09
CA GLY A 388 -19.67 -0.86 -4.50
C GLY A 388 -18.38 -1.41 -3.92
N VAL A 389 -18.34 -1.67 -2.60
CA VAL A 389 -17.20 -2.32 -1.91
C VAL A 389 -16.89 -3.68 -2.53
N PHE A 390 -17.87 -4.56 -2.70
CA PHE A 390 -17.64 -5.88 -3.27
C PHE A 390 -17.06 -5.80 -4.70
N CYS A 391 -17.71 -5.05 -5.60
CA CYS A 391 -17.32 -4.97 -7.00
C CYS A 391 -15.95 -4.32 -7.18
N ALA A 392 -15.71 -3.19 -6.51
CA ALA A 392 -14.46 -2.45 -6.62
C ALA A 392 -13.26 -3.26 -6.12
N LEU A 393 -13.38 -3.87 -4.93
CA LEU A 393 -12.28 -4.63 -4.35
C LEU A 393 -12.04 -5.93 -5.12
N PHE A 394 -13.08 -6.60 -5.61
CA PHE A 394 -12.94 -7.73 -6.52
C PHE A 394 -12.16 -7.35 -7.79
N LEU A 395 -12.55 -6.26 -8.46
CA LEU A 395 -11.87 -5.78 -9.65
C LEU A 395 -10.43 -5.34 -9.36
N LEU A 396 -10.19 -4.71 -8.21
CA LEU A 396 -8.84 -4.36 -7.77
C LEU A 396 -7.95 -5.61 -7.63
N GLY A 397 -8.46 -6.67 -7.00
CA GLY A 397 -7.75 -7.95 -6.89
C GLY A 397 -7.43 -8.58 -8.24
N VAL A 398 -8.41 -8.59 -9.16
CA VAL A 398 -8.20 -9.06 -10.54
C VAL A 398 -7.10 -8.26 -11.24
N LEU A 399 -7.19 -6.93 -11.18
CA LEU A 399 -6.26 -6.01 -11.84
C LEU A 399 -4.83 -6.19 -11.33
N ILE A 400 -4.66 -6.31 -10.02
CA ILE A 400 -3.36 -6.48 -9.38
C ILE A 400 -2.67 -7.78 -9.82
N THR A 401 -3.37 -8.91 -9.74
CA THR A 401 -2.80 -10.19 -10.21
C THR A 401 -2.51 -10.16 -11.71
N PHE A 402 -3.40 -9.57 -12.51
CA PHE A 402 -3.21 -9.45 -13.95
C PHE A 402 -1.95 -8.64 -14.29
N LEU A 403 -1.78 -7.46 -13.70
CA LEU A 403 -0.65 -6.57 -13.97
C LEU A 403 0.68 -7.17 -13.48
N SER A 404 0.70 -7.79 -12.29
CA SER A 404 1.90 -8.47 -11.79
C SER A 404 2.31 -9.63 -12.70
N LYS A 405 1.36 -10.49 -13.11
CA LYS A 405 1.66 -11.56 -14.07
C LYS A 405 2.14 -11.02 -15.41
N LYS A 406 1.57 -9.92 -15.88
CA LYS A 406 2.02 -9.27 -17.10
C LYS A 406 3.45 -8.78 -16.95
N ALA A 407 3.80 -8.16 -15.82
CA ALA A 407 5.16 -7.73 -15.53
C ALA A 407 6.13 -8.92 -15.45
N GLU A 408 5.79 -10.02 -14.76
CA GLU A 408 6.60 -11.25 -14.75
C GLU A 408 6.81 -11.81 -16.16
N SER A 409 5.73 -11.89 -16.95
CA SER A 409 5.80 -12.39 -18.32
C SER A 409 6.70 -11.55 -19.22
N LEU A 410 6.75 -10.23 -19.03
CA LEU A 410 7.48 -9.31 -19.90
C LEU A 410 8.94 -9.09 -19.47
N PHE A 411 9.26 -9.20 -18.17
CA PHE A 411 10.55 -8.75 -17.62
C PHE A 411 11.36 -9.83 -16.89
N GLY A 412 11.26 -11.10 -17.29
CA GLY A 412 12.15 -12.14 -16.77
C GLY A 412 11.73 -12.75 -15.43
N GLY A 413 10.44 -12.79 -15.13
CA GLY A 413 9.88 -13.52 -13.99
C GLY A 413 9.86 -12.74 -12.68
N TYR A 414 9.76 -13.48 -11.56
CA TYR A 414 9.44 -12.98 -10.23
C TYR A 414 10.23 -11.75 -9.74
N ALA A 415 11.57 -11.81 -9.72
CA ALA A 415 12.38 -10.79 -9.05
C ALA A 415 12.28 -9.42 -9.71
N ILE A 416 12.30 -9.38 -11.04
CA ILE A 416 12.32 -8.13 -11.80
C ILE A 416 10.91 -7.74 -12.23
N GLY A 417 10.11 -8.69 -12.72
CA GLY A 417 8.71 -8.44 -13.09
C GLY A 417 7.84 -8.07 -11.89
N SER A 418 7.66 -8.98 -10.92
CA SER A 418 6.88 -8.69 -9.72
C SER A 418 7.62 -7.76 -8.76
N GLY A 419 8.88 -8.06 -8.45
CA GLY A 419 9.64 -7.30 -7.44
C GLY A 419 9.97 -5.86 -7.83
N CYS A 420 10.44 -5.61 -9.06
CA CYS A 420 10.88 -4.26 -9.45
C CYS A 420 9.83 -3.51 -10.26
N ILE A 421 9.37 -4.11 -11.37
CA ILE A 421 8.47 -3.44 -12.33
C ILE A 421 7.08 -3.26 -11.74
N PHE A 422 6.48 -4.32 -11.19
CA PHE A 422 5.14 -4.20 -10.61
C PHE A 422 5.15 -3.29 -9.37
N LEU A 423 6.02 -3.54 -8.39
CA LEU A 423 6.07 -2.70 -7.18
C LEU A 423 6.50 -1.26 -7.46
N GLY A 424 7.42 -1.02 -8.40
CA GLY A 424 7.90 0.31 -8.74
C GLY A 424 6.87 1.14 -9.52
N LEU A 425 6.24 0.55 -10.53
CA LEU A 425 5.29 1.28 -11.40
C LEU A 425 3.88 1.31 -10.80
N PHE A 426 3.43 0.23 -10.16
CA PHE A 426 2.04 0.09 -9.68
C PHE A 426 1.94 0.18 -8.16
N TYR A 427 2.87 0.89 -7.51
CA TYR A 427 2.90 1.10 -6.07
C TYR A 427 1.55 1.56 -5.48
N ILE A 428 0.82 2.41 -6.22
CA ILE A 428 -0.49 2.92 -5.78
C ILE A 428 -1.50 1.81 -5.47
N LEU A 429 -1.40 0.67 -6.16
CA LEU A 429 -2.28 -0.48 -5.97
C LEU A 429 -2.01 -1.22 -4.65
N ILE A 430 -0.85 -0.98 -4.02
CA ILE A 430 -0.49 -1.60 -2.75
C ILE A 430 -1.29 -0.97 -1.59
N ARG A 431 -1.38 0.36 -1.59
CA ARG A 431 -2.04 1.12 -0.51
C ARG A 431 -3.52 1.38 -0.81
N GLY A 432 -3.87 1.50 -2.09
CA GLY A 432 -5.13 2.10 -2.50
C GLY A 432 -5.13 3.61 -2.28
N ASN A 433 -5.93 4.32 -3.05
CA ASN A 433 -6.21 5.75 -2.92
C ASN A 433 -7.62 5.98 -3.49
N ALA A 434 -8.07 7.23 -3.61
CA ALA A 434 -9.28 7.55 -4.37
C ALA A 434 -9.18 7.03 -5.82
N PHE A 435 -10.33 6.72 -6.41
CA PHE A 435 -10.41 6.09 -7.73
C PHE A 435 -9.70 6.89 -8.83
N GLU A 436 -9.76 8.22 -8.76
CA GLU A 436 -9.20 9.12 -9.76
C GLU A 436 -7.68 8.97 -9.84
N TYR A 437 -7.01 8.81 -8.69
CA TYR A 437 -5.57 8.56 -8.65
C TYR A 437 -5.24 7.15 -9.13
N VAL A 438 -6.01 6.14 -8.69
CA VAL A 438 -5.78 4.75 -9.09
C VAL A 438 -5.91 4.59 -10.60
N ALA A 439 -6.97 5.13 -11.21
CA ALA A 439 -7.21 5.06 -12.66
C ALA A 439 -6.07 5.71 -13.45
N ASN A 440 -5.71 6.96 -13.12
CA ASN A 440 -4.62 7.68 -13.78
C ASN A 440 -3.29 6.94 -13.63
N SER A 441 -2.91 6.55 -12.41
CA SER A 441 -1.64 5.87 -12.16
C SER A 441 -1.58 4.49 -12.81
N VAL A 442 -2.66 3.69 -12.77
CA VAL A 442 -2.68 2.37 -13.44
C VAL A 442 -2.52 2.52 -14.95
N PHE A 443 -3.23 3.48 -15.57
CA PHE A 443 -3.15 3.71 -17.00
C PHE A 443 -1.72 4.07 -17.43
N TRP A 444 -1.15 5.12 -16.84
CA TRP A 444 0.19 5.58 -17.20
C TRP A 444 1.28 4.57 -16.81
N SER A 445 1.10 3.85 -15.71
CA SER A 445 2.03 2.79 -15.35
C SER A 445 2.01 1.61 -16.32
N THR A 446 0.86 1.30 -16.89
CA THR A 446 0.74 0.32 -17.96
C THR A 446 1.43 0.79 -19.23
N VAL A 447 1.22 2.06 -19.64
CA VAL A 447 1.91 2.66 -20.78
C VAL A 447 3.43 2.61 -20.58
N THR A 448 3.94 3.08 -19.45
CA THR A 448 5.36 3.05 -19.10
C THR A 448 5.91 1.62 -19.10
N MET A 449 5.19 0.66 -18.53
CA MET A 449 5.60 -0.75 -18.53
C MET A 449 5.82 -1.28 -19.95
N TYR A 450 4.91 -1.01 -20.89
CA TYR A 450 5.08 -1.43 -22.28
C TYR A 450 6.19 -0.68 -23.01
N LEU A 451 6.37 0.62 -22.74
CA LEU A 451 7.49 1.41 -23.28
C LEU A 451 8.84 0.86 -22.81
N LEU A 452 8.99 0.59 -21.52
CA LEU A 452 10.19 -0.04 -20.95
C LEU A 452 10.46 -1.40 -21.57
N PHE A 453 9.41 -2.20 -21.76
CA PHE A 453 9.54 -3.51 -22.41
C PHE A 453 10.06 -3.38 -23.85
N TYR A 454 9.49 -2.46 -24.63
CA TYR A 454 9.91 -2.21 -26.01
C TYR A 454 11.37 -1.74 -26.08
N VAL A 455 11.75 -0.79 -25.22
CA VAL A 455 13.12 -0.27 -25.11
C VAL A 455 14.09 -1.39 -24.73
N ALA A 456 13.80 -2.16 -23.68
CA ALA A 456 14.66 -3.24 -23.22
C ALA A 456 14.81 -4.36 -24.27
N LYS A 457 13.76 -4.65 -25.05
CA LYS A 457 13.84 -5.57 -26.19
C LYS A 457 14.73 -5.02 -27.30
N ARG A 458 14.61 -3.73 -27.64
CA ARG A 458 15.42 -3.07 -28.68
C ARG A 458 16.91 -3.07 -28.35
N PHE A 459 17.26 -2.93 -27.06
CA PHE A 459 18.64 -3.00 -26.58
C PHE A 459 19.12 -4.43 -26.26
N ASN A 460 18.36 -5.48 -26.63
CA ASN A 460 18.66 -6.88 -26.34
C ASN A 460 18.91 -7.19 -24.84
N VAL A 461 18.36 -6.37 -23.94
CA VAL A 461 18.34 -6.69 -22.50
C VAL A 461 17.34 -7.81 -22.23
N LEU A 462 16.23 -7.82 -22.97
CA LEU A 462 15.21 -8.86 -22.93
C LEU A 462 15.23 -9.69 -24.20
N VAL A 463 15.37 -11.00 -24.04
CA VAL A 463 15.29 -11.99 -25.14
C VAL A 463 14.12 -12.93 -24.92
N LYS A 464 13.59 -13.51 -26.00
CA LYS A 464 12.49 -14.48 -25.90
C LYS A 464 12.98 -15.68 -25.09
N ASN A 465 12.18 -16.13 -24.12
CA ASN A 465 12.50 -17.32 -23.36
C ASN A 465 12.40 -18.55 -24.29
N PRO A 466 13.47 -19.35 -24.47
CA PRO A 466 13.43 -20.53 -25.33
C PRO A 466 12.49 -21.62 -24.82
N TYR A 467 12.17 -21.61 -23.52
CA TYR A 467 11.28 -22.59 -22.87
C TYR A 467 9.84 -22.09 -22.74
N TYR A 468 9.47 -21.01 -23.44
CA TYR A 468 8.10 -20.51 -23.45
C TYR A 468 7.34 -21.09 -24.64
N GLU A 469 6.45 -22.04 -24.34
CA GLU A 469 5.52 -22.68 -25.28
C GLU A 469 4.40 -21.73 -25.72
#